data_AF-A0AA39QUA6-F1
#
_entry.id   AF-A0AA39QUA6-F1
#
_cell.length_a   1.000
_cell.length_b   1.000
_cell.length_c   1.000
_cell.angle_alpha   90.00
_cell.angle_beta   90.00
_cell.angle_gamma   90.00
#
_symmetry.space_group_name_H-M   'P 1'
#
loop_
_entity.id
_entity.type
_entity.pdbx_description
1 polymer ?
#
loop_
_entity_poly.entity_id
_entity_poly.type
_entity_poly.pdbx_seq_one_letter_code
_entity_poly.pdbx_strand_id
1 'polypeptide(L)'
;MAATEVTSDGSVIPPLNISVPAPILNLKGFEWGTVDQKIEGTQLREEAVLPSLTSRAAAPALQEQPAALPAQLAQQLEKPKEPFSPSFPLEHFKGTYAGNGFNLIWRPRPDDDKTFATKPEGPDDNILELNLTTEQLTFGENLGKIPNRGLGKQSDIDLAGVPYLQTVQDVTYPATGRGDNPVATGIHFEPGVWLHVPKSRFHTQDTPSVVRMASIPHGTTINAQGLVPTRGQVTKTPTIKPINTTPFFFGKPDAPVPFFNKSMDATFQNAFRIPQNLELFNKNGTITSAIIKDPHNVLRNAIHGQEITETVSFEVSTGPPEAQINGGGTANISFLDGEEPIGANQIPPPNPNANVDFMKSTFWIEKVNYQVHVKAQNVQSTLKLSPDMSKSPTAPTPVFYVTTPPGGVREDTTITVPGIQIQYSQTVNLNFGPGGGPNILTWPHVSVATLVPTTPQTFKMT
;
A
#
# COMPACT_ATOMS: atom_id res chain seq x y z
N MET A 1 3.18 13.64 -2.88
CA MET A 1 4.22 14.26 -2.02
C MET A 1 3.99 13.75 -0.62
N ALA A 2 4.99 13.11 0.00
CA ALA A 2 4.90 12.68 1.39
C ALA A 2 4.67 13.91 2.27
N ALA A 3 3.64 13.88 3.11
CA ALA A 3 3.26 15.04 3.91
C ALA A 3 4.38 15.36 4.91
N THR A 4 5.02 16.50 4.72
CA THR A 4 5.84 17.17 5.72
C THR A 4 4.95 17.58 6.89
N GLU A 5 5.31 17.20 8.10
CA GLU A 5 4.72 17.77 9.31
C GLU A 5 5.35 19.14 9.55
N VAL A 6 4.53 20.16 9.80
CA VAL A 6 4.98 21.48 10.23
C VAL A 6 4.70 21.59 11.72
N THR A 7 5.74 21.73 12.52
CA THR A 7 5.61 21.88 13.98
C THR A 7 5.02 23.25 14.33
N SER A 8 4.53 23.38 15.57
CA SER A 8 3.93 24.62 16.06
C SER A 8 4.87 25.83 16.09
N ASP A 9 6.19 25.61 15.97
CA ASP A 9 7.22 26.64 15.83
C ASP A 9 7.58 26.94 14.36
N GLY A 10 6.88 26.33 13.40
CA GLY A 10 7.09 26.54 11.97
C GLY A 10 8.22 25.71 11.35
N SER A 11 8.85 24.80 12.10
CA SER A 11 9.86 23.90 11.55
C SER A 11 9.23 22.81 10.68
N VAL A 12 9.86 22.53 9.53
CA VAL A 12 9.43 21.46 8.63
C VAL A 12 10.16 20.18 9.02
N ILE A 13 9.43 19.17 9.50
CA ILE A 13 9.99 17.84 9.69
C ILE A 13 9.98 17.15 8.32
N PRO A 14 11.14 16.89 7.70
CA PRO A 14 11.17 16.14 6.46
C PRO A 14 10.66 14.71 6.72
N PRO A 15 10.04 14.06 5.73
CA PRO A 15 9.79 12.63 5.80
C PRO A 15 11.10 11.92 6.15
N LEU A 16 11.04 10.87 6.97
CA LEU A 16 12.16 10.11 7.56
C LEU A 16 13.36 9.77 6.63
N ASN A 17 13.23 9.93 5.30
CA ASN A 17 14.21 9.60 4.28
C ASN A 17 14.79 10.80 3.49
N ILE A 18 14.49 12.06 3.84
CA ILE A 18 15.06 13.24 3.16
C ILE A 18 15.81 14.09 4.19
N SER A 19 17.12 13.85 4.32
CA SER A 19 17.96 14.55 5.31
C SER A 19 18.46 15.93 4.85
N VAL A 20 18.21 16.31 3.59
CA VAL A 20 18.64 17.60 3.03
C VAL A 20 17.51 18.18 2.17
N PRO A 21 17.05 19.43 2.41
CA PRO A 21 16.10 20.07 1.52
C PRO A 21 16.69 20.17 0.11
N ALA A 22 15.84 19.99 -0.91
CA ALA A 22 16.27 20.19 -2.29
C ALA A 22 16.87 21.61 -2.44
N PRO A 23 17.99 21.78 -3.16
CA PRO A 23 18.57 23.10 -3.37
C PRO A 23 17.53 24.01 -4.04
N ILE A 24 17.42 25.24 -3.53
CA ILE A 24 16.55 26.26 -4.12
C ILE A 24 17.07 26.54 -5.53
N LEU A 25 16.28 26.18 -6.55
CA LEU A 25 16.56 26.54 -7.92
C LEU A 25 16.34 28.05 -8.08
N ASN A 26 17.41 28.77 -8.42
CA ASN A 26 17.32 30.18 -8.79
C ASN A 26 16.78 30.29 -10.22
N LEU A 27 15.49 30.60 -10.35
CA LEU A 27 14.81 30.75 -11.64
C LEU A 27 14.97 32.15 -12.26
N LYS A 28 15.86 33.00 -11.72
CA LYS A 28 16.07 34.37 -12.23
C LYS A 28 16.75 34.29 -13.59
N GLY A 29 15.99 34.58 -14.65
CA GLY A 29 16.40 34.43 -16.05
C GLY A 29 15.81 33.20 -16.76
N PHE A 30 14.96 32.42 -16.09
CA PHE A 30 14.22 31.33 -16.73
C PHE A 30 13.00 31.90 -17.47
N GLU A 31 13.00 31.81 -18.80
CA GLU A 31 11.85 32.20 -19.63
C GLU A 31 11.17 30.95 -20.21
N TRP A 32 9.83 30.89 -20.09
CA TRP A 32 9.03 29.89 -20.76
C TRP A 32 8.89 30.27 -22.24
N GLY A 33 9.58 29.55 -23.13
CA GLY A 33 9.23 29.58 -24.55
C GLY A 33 7.88 28.91 -24.76
N THR A 34 6.90 29.63 -25.31
CA THR A 34 5.66 29.00 -25.80
C THR A 34 5.98 28.11 -27.00
N VAL A 35 5.42 26.89 -27.02
CA VAL A 35 5.65 25.85 -28.05
C VAL A 35 5.21 26.27 -29.48
N ASP A 36 4.67 27.47 -29.65
CA ASP A 36 4.14 27.97 -30.93
C ASP A 36 5.11 28.84 -31.75
N GLN A 37 6.34 29.09 -31.29
CA GLN A 37 7.33 29.81 -32.10
C GLN A 37 8.27 28.84 -32.83
N LYS A 38 8.11 28.79 -34.16
CA LYS A 38 9.02 28.15 -35.11
C LYS A 38 10.47 28.51 -34.78
N ILE A 39 11.30 27.49 -34.56
CA ILE A 39 12.75 27.64 -34.43
C ILE A 39 13.30 27.93 -35.83
N GLU A 40 13.60 29.20 -36.10
CA GLU A 40 14.60 29.60 -37.08
C GLU A 40 15.84 30.10 -36.35
N GLY A 41 17.01 29.54 -36.69
CA GLY A 41 18.28 30.26 -36.57
C GLY A 41 19.12 29.98 -35.30
N THR A 42 20.08 29.06 -35.47
CA THR A 42 21.50 29.15 -35.05
C THR A 42 21.91 30.22 -34.03
N GLN A 43 22.43 29.79 -32.88
CA GLN A 43 23.82 30.04 -32.44
C GLN A 43 24.05 29.38 -31.05
N LEU A 44 24.85 28.31 -31.00
CA LEU A 44 25.46 27.82 -29.77
C LEU A 44 26.98 27.83 -29.94
N ARG A 45 27.61 28.84 -29.34
CA ARG A 45 28.99 28.91 -28.81
C ARG A 45 28.89 29.89 -27.62
N GLU A 46 29.54 29.70 -26.48
CA GLU A 46 30.93 29.30 -26.29
C GLU A 46 31.18 28.86 -24.83
N GLU A 47 32.37 28.29 -24.64
CA GLU A 47 32.92 27.57 -23.49
C GLU A 47 32.94 28.31 -22.15
N ALA A 48 32.75 27.57 -21.05
CA ALA A 48 33.09 28.03 -19.70
C ALA A 48 34.26 27.19 -19.15
N VAL A 49 35.40 27.86 -19.04
CA VAL A 49 36.62 27.39 -18.37
C VAL A 49 36.41 27.37 -16.85
N LEU A 50 36.71 26.25 -16.20
CA LEU A 50 36.71 26.13 -14.73
C LEU A 50 37.99 26.74 -14.13
N PRO A 51 37.91 27.66 -13.15
CA PRO A 51 39.09 28.07 -12.39
C PRO A 51 39.38 27.12 -11.22
N SER A 52 40.68 26.91 -11.00
CA SER A 52 41.28 26.13 -9.91
C SER A 52 40.97 26.69 -8.53
N LEU A 53 40.57 25.82 -7.60
CA LEU A 53 40.38 26.15 -6.18
C LEU A 53 41.72 26.22 -5.45
N THR A 54 42.10 27.40 -4.96
CA THR A 54 43.08 27.54 -3.86
C THR A 54 42.65 28.57 -2.82
N SER A 55 42.94 28.20 -1.56
CA SER A 55 42.92 28.95 -0.31
C SER A 55 41.56 29.19 0.38
N ARG A 56 41.57 28.78 1.65
CA ARG A 56 40.48 28.77 2.63
C ARG A 56 40.48 30.13 3.32
N ALA A 57 39.50 30.97 3.05
CA ALA A 57 39.21 32.17 3.85
C ALA A 57 38.05 31.87 4.81
N ALA A 58 38.18 32.31 6.07
CA ALA A 58 37.19 32.10 7.12
C ALA A 58 35.87 32.83 6.78
N ALA A 59 34.75 32.11 6.93
CA ALA A 59 33.41 32.66 6.73
C ALA A 59 33.05 33.66 7.84
N PRO A 60 32.42 34.81 7.52
CA PRO A 60 31.91 35.71 8.55
C PRO A 60 30.69 35.10 9.23
N ALA A 61 30.52 35.39 10.53
CA ALA A 61 29.44 34.89 11.36
C ALA A 61 28.07 35.30 10.80
N LEU A 62 27.18 34.32 10.60
CA LEU A 62 25.80 34.52 10.21
C LEU A 62 25.04 35.15 11.38
N GLN A 63 24.53 36.37 11.19
CA GLN A 63 23.46 36.92 12.02
C GLN A 63 22.16 36.21 11.65
N GLU A 64 21.55 35.50 12.58
CA GLU A 64 20.21 34.92 12.43
C GLU A 64 19.17 36.04 12.38
N GLN A 65 18.63 36.27 11.18
CA GLN A 65 17.37 36.99 11.01
C GLN A 65 16.26 35.94 10.90
N PRO A 66 15.19 36.00 11.72
CA PRO A 66 14.07 35.08 11.56
C PRO A 66 13.42 35.32 10.19
N ALA A 67 13.49 34.34 9.31
CA ALA A 67 12.92 34.42 7.98
C ALA A 67 11.39 34.45 8.07
N ALA A 68 10.79 35.63 7.96
CA ALA A 68 9.38 35.74 7.63
C ALA A 68 9.17 35.09 6.26
N LEU A 69 8.32 34.05 6.19
CA LEU A 69 7.92 33.46 4.91
C LEU A 69 7.39 34.60 4.02
N PRO A 70 7.94 34.84 2.81
CA PRO A 70 7.46 35.92 1.95
C PRO A 70 5.97 35.73 1.68
N ALA A 71 5.16 36.78 1.80
CA ALA A 71 3.70 36.71 1.63
C ALA A 71 3.25 36.08 0.30
N GLN A 72 4.08 36.15 -0.75
CA GLN A 72 3.86 35.44 -2.01
C GLN A 72 3.93 33.92 -1.87
N LEU A 73 4.83 33.40 -1.04
CA LEU A 73 4.93 31.96 -0.77
C LEU A 73 3.75 31.49 0.08
N ALA A 74 3.30 32.30 1.05
CA ALA A 74 2.08 32.02 1.81
C ALA A 74 0.84 31.98 0.89
N GLN A 75 0.68 32.96 -0.01
CA GLN A 75 -0.43 32.97 -0.99
C GLN A 75 -0.37 31.80 -1.98
N GLN A 76 0.83 31.35 -2.37
CA GLN A 76 0.97 30.17 -3.24
C GLN A 76 0.57 28.87 -2.52
N LEU A 77 0.79 28.79 -1.21
CA LEU A 77 0.42 27.65 -0.36
C LEU A 77 -1.06 27.69 0.06
N GLU A 78 -1.68 28.88 0.15
CA GLU A 78 -3.07 29.10 0.55
C GLU A 78 -4.09 28.97 -0.60
N LYS A 79 -3.78 28.24 -1.69
CA LYS A 79 -4.77 28.09 -2.77
C LYS A 79 -6.03 27.40 -2.19
N PRO A 80 -7.20 28.06 -2.18
CA PRO A 80 -8.39 27.45 -1.61
C PRO A 80 -8.71 26.19 -2.40
N LYS A 81 -8.57 25.03 -1.76
CA LYS A 81 -9.11 23.79 -2.30
C LYS A 81 -10.62 23.93 -2.20
N GLU A 82 -11.30 24.13 -3.34
CA GLU A 82 -12.75 23.94 -3.35
C GLU A 82 -13.04 22.54 -2.78
N PRO A 83 -13.96 22.40 -1.81
CA PRO A 83 -14.23 21.11 -1.18
C PRO A 83 -14.88 20.16 -2.19
N PHE A 84 -14.05 19.44 -2.93
CA PHE A 84 -14.43 18.32 -3.76
C PHE A 84 -14.01 17.05 -3.01
N SER A 85 -14.92 16.57 -2.17
CA SER A 85 -14.68 15.39 -1.34
C SER A 85 -14.86 14.12 -2.17
N PRO A 86 -13.99 13.11 -1.99
CA PRO A 86 -14.21 11.79 -2.57
C PRO A 86 -15.56 11.24 -2.12
N SER A 87 -16.30 10.66 -3.06
CA SER A 87 -17.53 9.92 -2.80
C SER A 87 -17.25 8.44 -2.51
N PHE A 88 -18.32 7.72 -2.21
CA PHE A 88 -18.33 6.27 -1.94
C PHE A 88 -17.45 5.50 -2.92
N PRO A 89 -16.52 4.63 -2.46
CA PRO A 89 -16.18 4.28 -1.07
C PRO A 89 -15.01 5.08 -0.46
N LEU A 90 -14.45 6.05 -1.19
CA LEU A 90 -13.18 6.70 -0.83
C LEU A 90 -13.30 7.72 0.30
N GLU A 91 -14.51 8.11 0.73
CA GLU A 91 -14.69 8.98 1.91
C GLU A 91 -14.18 8.37 3.21
N HIS A 92 -13.96 7.05 3.23
CA HIS A 92 -13.42 6.30 4.36
C HIS A 92 -11.88 6.34 4.44
N PHE A 93 -11.21 6.71 3.34
CA PHE A 93 -9.74 6.74 3.24
C PHE A 93 -9.20 8.06 3.77
N LYS A 94 -9.10 8.17 5.09
CA LYS A 94 -8.69 9.38 5.81
C LYS A 94 -7.79 9.05 6.99
N GLY A 95 -6.77 9.88 7.22
CA GLY A 95 -5.84 9.72 8.32
C GLY A 95 -4.89 8.53 8.11
N THR A 96 -4.34 8.03 9.20
CA THR A 96 -3.35 6.95 9.18
C THR A 96 -3.91 5.69 9.82
N TYR A 97 -3.69 4.57 9.14
CA TYR A 97 -3.99 3.24 9.61
C TYR A 97 -2.69 2.46 9.78
N ALA A 98 -2.64 1.59 10.77
CA ALA A 98 -1.54 0.65 10.95
C ALA A 98 -2.03 -0.69 11.44
N GLY A 99 -1.25 -1.73 11.20
CA GLY A 99 -1.59 -3.07 11.63
C GLY A 99 -0.55 -4.09 11.21
N ASN A 100 -1.00 -5.33 11.11
CA ASN A 100 -0.15 -6.46 10.80
C ASN A 100 -0.76 -7.35 9.73
N GLY A 101 0.11 -8.11 9.08
CA GLY A 101 -0.24 -8.85 7.88
C GLY A 101 0.72 -10.00 7.59
N PHE A 102 0.65 -10.47 6.35
CA PHE A 102 1.47 -11.54 5.83
C PHE A 102 1.75 -11.31 4.35
N ASN A 103 3.02 -11.49 3.97
CA ASN A 103 3.46 -11.54 2.58
C ASN A 103 3.93 -12.95 2.24
N LEU A 104 3.51 -13.42 1.07
CA LEU A 104 4.03 -14.58 0.39
C LEU A 104 4.63 -14.14 -0.94
N ILE A 105 5.92 -14.42 -1.13
CA ILE A 105 6.71 -13.94 -2.26
C ILE A 105 7.50 -15.13 -2.82
N TRP A 106 7.45 -15.36 -4.13
CA TRP A 106 8.37 -16.29 -4.78
C TRP A 106 9.53 -15.51 -5.39
N ARG A 107 10.76 -15.98 -5.19
CA ARG A 107 11.97 -15.30 -5.65
C ARG A 107 12.81 -16.24 -6.51
N PRO A 108 13.44 -15.76 -7.60
CA PRO A 108 14.45 -16.54 -8.28
C PRO A 108 15.62 -16.81 -7.34
N ARG A 109 16.24 -17.98 -7.47
CA ARG A 109 17.45 -18.33 -6.74
C ARG A 109 18.64 -18.37 -7.70
N PRO A 110 19.70 -17.58 -7.46
CA PRO A 110 20.95 -17.75 -8.19
C PRO A 110 21.69 -19.03 -7.74
N ASP A 111 22.49 -19.62 -8.63
CA ASP A 111 23.20 -20.88 -8.37
C ASP A 111 24.14 -20.81 -7.16
N ASP A 112 24.71 -19.64 -6.88
CA ASP A 112 25.65 -19.40 -5.79
C ASP A 112 25.00 -18.94 -4.47
N ASP A 113 23.68 -19.01 -4.36
CA ASP A 113 22.93 -18.65 -3.16
C ASP A 113 23.32 -19.52 -1.94
N LYS A 114 23.82 -18.87 -0.88
CA LYS A 114 24.25 -19.50 0.39
C LYS A 114 23.27 -19.27 1.54
N THR A 115 22.03 -18.89 1.26
CA THR A 115 21.05 -18.48 2.28
C THR A 115 20.65 -19.62 3.23
N PHE A 116 20.71 -20.88 2.80
CA PHE A 116 20.21 -22.01 3.57
C PHE A 116 21.28 -22.68 4.45
N ALA A 117 21.00 -22.77 5.75
CA ALA A 117 21.86 -23.45 6.71
C ALA A 117 21.83 -24.98 6.54
N THR A 118 20.67 -25.55 6.19
CA THR A 118 20.53 -26.96 5.81
C THR A 118 20.27 -27.08 4.32
N LYS A 119 20.89 -28.07 3.68
CA LYS A 119 20.72 -28.33 2.24
C LYS A 119 19.23 -28.55 1.94
N PRO A 120 18.58 -27.68 1.14
CA PRO A 120 17.18 -27.85 0.81
C PRO A 120 16.94 -29.00 -0.18
N GLU A 121 15.70 -29.46 -0.25
CA GLU A 121 15.22 -30.43 -1.24
C GLU A 121 14.09 -29.83 -2.09
N GLY A 122 14.15 -30.05 -3.40
CA GLY A 122 13.15 -29.57 -4.35
C GLY A 122 13.78 -28.96 -5.60
N PRO A 123 12.98 -28.30 -6.46
CA PRO A 123 13.50 -27.40 -7.48
C PRO A 123 14.32 -26.30 -6.81
N ASP A 124 15.49 -26.06 -7.35
CA ASP A 124 16.50 -25.18 -6.77
C ASP A 124 16.67 -23.89 -7.58
N ASP A 125 15.72 -23.54 -8.44
CA ASP A 125 15.70 -22.29 -9.21
C ASP A 125 14.89 -21.18 -8.52
N ASN A 126 14.24 -21.49 -7.39
CA ASN A 126 13.35 -20.57 -6.70
C ASN A 126 13.41 -20.68 -5.17
N ILE A 127 12.95 -19.64 -4.47
CA ILE A 127 12.79 -19.57 -3.03
C ILE A 127 11.40 -19.03 -2.70
N LEU A 128 10.69 -19.68 -1.78
CA LEU A 128 9.50 -19.11 -1.15
C LEU A 128 9.90 -18.21 0.02
N GLU A 129 9.64 -16.92 -0.04
CA GLU A 129 9.81 -16.01 1.08
C GLU A 129 8.46 -15.72 1.75
N LEU A 130 8.43 -15.89 3.07
CA LEU A 130 7.25 -15.68 3.90
C LEU A 130 7.57 -14.65 4.97
N ASN A 131 6.88 -13.52 4.95
CA ASN A 131 7.08 -12.46 5.93
C ASN A 131 5.81 -12.23 6.74
N LEU A 132 5.91 -12.28 8.07
CA LEU A 132 4.97 -11.60 8.96
C LEU A 132 5.28 -10.11 8.91
N THR A 133 4.27 -9.28 8.66
CA THR A 133 4.49 -7.87 8.37
C THR A 133 3.83 -6.95 9.40
N THR A 134 4.42 -5.78 9.59
CA THR A 134 3.72 -4.60 10.08
C THR A 134 3.63 -3.57 8.96
N GLU A 135 2.53 -2.83 8.94
CA GLU A 135 2.22 -1.92 7.84
C GLU A 135 1.62 -0.61 8.35
N GLN A 136 1.92 0.47 7.63
CA GLN A 136 1.23 1.74 7.75
C GLN A 136 0.65 2.15 6.39
N LEU A 137 -0.60 2.59 6.40
CA LEU A 137 -1.31 3.17 5.27
C LEU A 137 -1.84 4.56 5.66
N THR A 138 -1.26 5.60 5.07
CA THR A 138 -1.58 7.00 5.37
C THR A 138 -2.27 7.64 4.19
N PHE A 139 -3.43 8.24 4.43
CA PHE A 139 -4.19 9.02 3.45
C PHE A 139 -4.01 10.51 3.72
N GLY A 140 -3.57 11.24 2.69
CA GLY A 140 -3.44 12.70 2.76
C GLY A 140 -4.77 13.41 2.50
N GLU A 141 -4.72 14.74 2.52
CA GLU A 141 -5.87 15.57 2.15
C GLU A 141 -6.34 15.30 0.72
N ASN A 142 -7.64 15.48 0.48
CA ASN A 142 -8.19 15.44 -0.86
C ASN A 142 -7.48 16.45 -1.79
N LEU A 143 -7.31 16.05 -3.05
CA LEU A 143 -6.63 16.85 -4.06
C LEU A 143 -7.52 17.94 -4.68
N GLY A 144 -8.78 18.03 -4.26
CA GLY A 144 -9.79 18.89 -4.90
C GLY A 144 -10.22 18.35 -6.26
N LYS A 145 -10.72 19.25 -7.12
CA LYS A 145 -11.12 18.92 -8.49
C LYS A 145 -9.89 18.61 -9.35
N ILE A 146 -9.87 17.43 -9.96
CA ILE A 146 -8.86 17.03 -10.93
C ILE A 146 -9.51 17.02 -12.32
N PRO A 147 -9.35 18.07 -13.14
CA PRO A 147 -10.02 18.16 -14.43
C PRO A 147 -9.45 17.14 -15.43
N ASN A 148 -10.33 16.50 -16.20
CA ASN A 148 -9.98 15.58 -17.28
C ASN A 148 -10.84 15.85 -18.52
N ARG A 149 -10.31 15.53 -19.71
CA ARG A 149 -10.89 15.94 -21.00
C ARG A 149 -11.77 14.87 -21.62
N GLY A 150 -12.97 15.29 -22.04
CA GLY A 150 -13.85 14.50 -22.89
C GLY A 150 -13.56 14.76 -24.37
N LEU A 151 -13.98 13.82 -25.23
CA LEU A 151 -13.92 13.97 -26.68
C LEU A 151 -15.25 13.58 -27.34
N GLY A 152 -15.70 14.39 -28.30
CA GLY A 152 -16.95 14.16 -29.03
C GLY A 152 -18.16 14.35 -28.11
N LYS A 153 -18.98 13.30 -27.95
CA LYS A 153 -20.21 13.33 -27.11
C LYS A 153 -19.96 13.17 -25.59
N GLN A 154 -18.70 13.22 -25.14
CA GLN A 154 -18.31 12.99 -23.75
C GLN A 154 -17.87 14.36 -23.27
N SER A 155 -18.58 14.89 -22.28
CA SER A 155 -18.17 16.11 -21.61
C SER A 155 -16.88 15.89 -20.84
N ASP A 156 -16.16 16.99 -20.60
CA ASP A 156 -15.14 17.05 -19.57
C ASP A 156 -15.71 16.58 -18.22
N ILE A 157 -14.85 16.03 -17.38
CA ILE A 157 -15.19 15.51 -16.05
C ILE A 157 -14.17 16.00 -15.03
N ASP A 158 -14.60 16.11 -13.78
CA ASP A 158 -13.71 16.31 -12.63
C ASP A 158 -13.60 15.00 -11.86
N LEU A 159 -12.37 14.58 -11.56
CA LEU A 159 -12.07 13.43 -10.70
C LEU A 159 -11.85 13.89 -9.26
N ALA A 160 -12.17 13.04 -8.28
CA ALA A 160 -11.84 13.29 -6.88
C ALA A 160 -10.67 12.40 -6.47
N GLY A 161 -9.61 13.00 -5.92
CA GLY A 161 -8.38 12.26 -5.57
C GLY A 161 -8.07 12.25 -4.07
N VAL A 162 -7.59 11.10 -3.57
CA VAL A 162 -7.00 10.92 -2.24
C VAL A 162 -5.58 10.40 -2.40
N PRO A 163 -4.54 11.19 -2.10
CA PRO A 163 -3.17 10.70 -2.12
C PRO A 163 -2.97 9.73 -0.94
N TYR A 164 -2.15 8.71 -1.12
CA TYR A 164 -1.78 7.81 -0.03
C TYR A 164 -0.30 7.46 -0.06
N LEU A 165 0.19 6.97 1.09
CA LEU A 165 1.48 6.35 1.25
C LEU A 165 1.32 5.05 2.04
N GLN A 166 1.85 3.96 1.49
CA GLN A 166 1.93 2.67 2.14
C GLN A 166 3.39 2.34 2.46
N THR A 167 3.67 1.84 3.65
CA THR A 167 4.98 1.29 4.03
C THR A 167 4.80 -0.06 4.72
N VAL A 168 5.63 -1.03 4.36
CA VAL A 168 5.56 -2.39 4.93
C VAL A 168 6.93 -2.78 5.44
N GLN A 169 6.95 -3.37 6.63
CA GLN A 169 8.14 -3.87 7.29
C GLN A 169 8.00 -5.36 7.56
N ASP A 170 9.07 -6.12 7.32
CA ASP A 170 9.21 -7.49 7.79
C ASP A 170 9.55 -7.48 9.29
N VAL A 171 8.75 -8.20 10.07
CA VAL A 171 8.93 -8.41 11.51
C VAL A 171 9.04 -9.89 11.86
N THR A 172 9.26 -10.76 10.87
CA THR A 172 9.40 -12.21 11.04
C THR A 172 10.58 -12.53 11.93
N TYR A 173 10.34 -13.30 13.00
CA TYR A 173 11.40 -13.70 13.92
C TYR A 173 11.46 -15.22 14.09
N PRO A 174 12.40 -15.89 13.41
CA PRO A 174 12.55 -17.35 13.53
C PRO A 174 12.81 -17.86 14.95
N ALA A 175 13.44 -17.05 15.82
CA ALA A 175 13.75 -17.45 17.19
C ALA A 175 12.51 -17.64 18.08
N THR A 176 11.43 -16.91 17.81
CA THR A 176 10.16 -16.98 18.57
C THR A 176 9.05 -17.66 17.77
N GLY A 177 9.17 -17.70 16.44
CA GLY A 177 8.10 -18.09 15.53
C GLY A 177 6.96 -17.07 15.48
N ARG A 178 7.26 -15.77 15.62
CA ARG A 178 6.28 -14.67 15.70
C ARG A 178 6.73 -13.46 14.89
N GLY A 179 5.83 -12.49 14.76
CA GLY A 179 6.06 -11.20 14.11
C GLY A 179 6.58 -10.14 15.08
N ASP A 180 7.60 -10.50 15.87
CA ASP A 180 8.15 -9.69 16.97
C ASP A 180 9.67 -9.48 16.85
N ASN A 181 10.19 -9.48 15.63
CA ASN A 181 11.61 -9.22 15.38
C ASN A 181 11.99 -7.83 15.90
N PRO A 182 13.00 -7.71 16.79
CA PRO A 182 13.44 -6.41 17.30
C PRO A 182 14.09 -5.51 16.23
N VAL A 183 14.48 -6.08 15.10
CA VAL A 183 15.07 -5.37 13.96
C VAL A 183 14.13 -5.51 12.76
N ALA A 184 13.13 -4.64 12.69
CA ALA A 184 12.22 -4.58 11.56
C ALA A 184 12.96 -4.11 10.29
N THR A 185 12.64 -4.73 9.15
CA THR A 185 13.27 -4.40 7.87
C THR A 185 12.23 -3.82 6.92
N GLY A 186 12.47 -2.62 6.37
CA GLY A 186 11.57 -2.05 5.35
C GLY A 186 11.64 -2.85 4.05
N ILE A 187 10.50 -3.40 3.61
CA ILE A 187 10.41 -4.26 2.42
C ILE A 187 9.53 -3.68 1.31
N HIS A 188 8.69 -2.68 1.63
CA HIS A 188 7.84 -2.02 0.65
C HIS A 188 7.62 -0.55 0.99
N PHE A 189 7.55 0.27 -0.06
CA PHE A 189 7.20 1.69 0.01
C PHE A 189 6.40 2.03 -1.23
N GLU A 190 5.22 2.61 -1.08
CA GLU A 190 4.34 2.87 -2.23
C GLU A 190 3.57 4.17 -2.04
N PRO A 191 3.98 5.25 -2.73
CA PRO A 191 3.16 6.43 -2.90
C PRO A 191 2.16 6.22 -4.05
N GLY A 192 0.94 6.72 -3.85
CA GLY A 192 -0.08 6.64 -4.87
C GLY A 192 -1.22 7.63 -4.68
N VAL A 193 -2.24 7.48 -5.52
CA VAL A 193 -3.50 8.21 -5.45
C VAL A 193 -4.66 7.28 -5.75
N TRP A 194 -5.70 7.38 -4.94
CA TRP A 194 -7.02 6.84 -5.23
C TRP A 194 -7.84 7.90 -5.94
N LEU A 195 -8.51 7.55 -7.04
CA LEU A 195 -9.42 8.42 -7.76
C LEU A 195 -10.83 7.82 -7.75
N HIS A 196 -11.80 8.68 -7.48
CA HIS A 196 -13.18 8.43 -7.86
C HIS A 196 -13.43 9.09 -9.23
N VAL A 197 -13.77 8.28 -10.22
CA VAL A 197 -14.00 8.71 -11.60
C VAL A 197 -15.50 8.66 -11.87
N PRO A 198 -16.16 9.79 -12.17
CA PRO A 198 -17.56 9.81 -12.55
C PRO A 198 -17.82 8.89 -13.75
N LYS A 199 -19.08 8.47 -13.91
CA LYS A 199 -19.47 7.63 -15.03
C LYS A 199 -19.06 8.24 -16.38
N SER A 200 -18.58 7.38 -17.27
CA SER A 200 -18.35 7.73 -18.68
C SER A 200 -19.49 7.21 -19.54
N ARG A 201 -19.78 7.86 -20.67
CA ARG A 201 -20.93 7.53 -21.55
C ARG A 201 -20.89 6.10 -22.12
N PHE A 202 -19.70 5.50 -22.15
CA PHE A 202 -19.45 4.18 -22.74
C PHE A 202 -19.52 3.06 -21.70
N HIS A 203 -19.68 3.36 -20.41
CA HIS A 203 -19.96 2.35 -19.40
C HIS A 203 -21.42 1.90 -19.54
N THR A 204 -21.62 0.60 -19.69
CA THR A 204 -22.96 -0.01 -19.91
C THR A 204 -23.84 -0.01 -18.67
N GLN A 205 -23.26 0.16 -17.47
CA GLN A 205 -23.96 0.03 -16.19
C GLN A 205 -24.25 1.36 -15.46
N ASP A 206 -23.96 2.50 -16.07
CA ASP A 206 -24.11 3.83 -15.43
C ASP A 206 -23.29 4.01 -14.13
N THR A 207 -22.32 3.14 -13.87
CA THR A 207 -21.59 3.07 -12.60
C THR A 207 -20.27 3.88 -12.69
N PRO A 208 -19.96 4.73 -11.69
CA PRO A 208 -18.64 5.33 -11.51
C PRO A 208 -17.55 4.26 -11.28
N SER A 209 -16.29 4.62 -11.51
CA SER A 209 -15.14 3.74 -11.20
C SER A 209 -14.26 4.29 -10.09
N VAL A 210 -13.57 3.38 -9.43
CA VAL A 210 -12.49 3.65 -8.49
C VAL A 210 -11.17 3.26 -9.15
N VAL A 211 -10.17 4.11 -9.04
CA VAL A 211 -8.84 3.89 -9.64
C VAL A 211 -7.76 4.03 -8.57
N ARG A 212 -6.81 3.10 -8.54
CA ARG A 212 -5.59 3.15 -7.73
C ARG A 212 -4.39 3.28 -8.66
N MET A 213 -3.69 4.40 -8.57
CA MET A 213 -2.42 4.60 -9.28
C MET A 213 -1.28 4.68 -8.28
N ALA A 214 -0.20 3.97 -8.53
CA ALA A 214 0.92 3.92 -7.59
C ALA A 214 2.26 3.65 -8.30
N SER A 215 3.35 4.13 -7.71
CA SER A 215 4.72 3.84 -8.15
C SER A 215 5.43 3.04 -7.06
N ILE A 216 6.01 1.90 -7.43
CA ILE A 216 6.63 0.96 -6.50
C ILE A 216 8.14 0.91 -6.79
N PRO A 217 9.01 1.09 -5.77
CA PRO A 217 10.47 1.18 -5.94
C PRO A 217 11.11 -0.14 -6.40
N HIS A 218 10.35 -1.23 -6.43
CA HIS A 218 10.72 -2.47 -7.10
C HIS A 218 10.74 -2.36 -8.64
N GLY A 219 10.38 -1.20 -9.20
CA GLY A 219 10.51 -0.91 -10.63
C GLY A 219 9.22 -1.03 -11.42
N THR A 220 8.05 -0.92 -10.78
CA THR A 220 6.75 -1.02 -11.46
C THR A 220 5.85 0.14 -11.05
N THR A 221 5.11 0.69 -12.01
CA THR A 221 3.96 1.58 -11.78
C THR A 221 2.67 0.85 -12.16
N ILE A 222 1.60 1.11 -11.42
CA ILE A 222 0.28 0.50 -11.65
C ILE A 222 -0.78 1.55 -11.96
N ASN A 223 -1.75 1.15 -12.76
CA ASN A 223 -3.06 1.78 -12.88
C ASN A 223 -4.12 0.67 -12.75
N ALA A 224 -4.64 0.51 -11.54
CA ALA A 224 -5.65 -0.50 -11.23
C ALA A 224 -7.03 0.14 -11.14
N GLN A 225 -8.03 -0.50 -11.73
CA GLN A 225 -9.39 0.05 -11.84
C GLN A 225 -10.43 -0.95 -11.33
N GLY A 226 -11.54 -0.43 -10.84
CA GLY A 226 -12.67 -1.19 -10.35
C GLY A 226 -13.95 -0.37 -10.41
N LEU A 227 -15.10 -1.01 -10.22
CA LEU A 227 -16.36 -0.30 -10.11
C LEU A 227 -16.58 0.19 -8.68
N VAL A 228 -17.21 1.34 -8.54
CA VAL A 228 -17.70 1.79 -7.24
C VAL A 228 -18.79 0.82 -6.76
N PRO A 229 -18.69 0.25 -5.55
CA PRO A 229 -19.71 -0.65 -5.03
C PRO A 229 -21.04 0.09 -4.82
N THR A 230 -22.14 -0.66 -4.79
CA THR A 230 -23.46 -0.07 -4.49
C THR A 230 -23.59 0.17 -2.98
N ARG A 231 -23.93 1.39 -2.56
CA ARG A 231 -24.06 1.76 -1.12
C ARG A 231 -25.05 0.90 -0.33
N GLY A 232 -26.01 0.23 -1.00
CA GLY A 232 -26.96 -0.70 -0.37
C GLY A 232 -26.48 -2.16 -0.26
N GLN A 233 -25.35 -2.52 -0.88
CA GLN A 233 -24.77 -3.88 -0.85
C GLN A 233 -23.74 -4.01 0.26
N VAL A 234 -24.08 -3.50 1.43
CA VAL A 234 -23.21 -3.51 2.59
C VAL A 234 -23.56 -4.73 3.42
N THR A 235 -22.58 -5.61 3.64
CA THR A 235 -22.78 -6.84 4.41
C THR A 235 -22.41 -6.63 5.87
N LYS A 236 -22.72 -7.60 6.75
CA LYS A 236 -22.05 -7.70 8.05
C LYS A 236 -20.64 -8.25 7.85
N THR A 237 -20.19 -9.19 8.68
CA THR A 237 -18.95 -9.95 8.50
C THR A 237 -18.72 -10.36 7.03
N PRO A 238 -17.60 -9.98 6.40
CA PRO A 238 -17.36 -10.28 5.00
C PRO A 238 -17.12 -11.76 4.78
N THR A 239 -17.52 -12.24 3.60
CA THR A 239 -17.11 -13.55 3.10
C THR A 239 -15.80 -13.41 2.33
N ILE A 240 -14.69 -13.77 2.95
CA ILE A 240 -13.37 -13.78 2.31
C ILE A 240 -13.12 -15.18 1.72
N LYS A 241 -13.26 -15.29 0.39
CA LYS A 241 -13.07 -16.57 -0.33
C LYS A 241 -11.60 -17.00 -0.26
N PRO A 242 -11.27 -18.30 -0.25
CA PRO A 242 -9.88 -18.75 -0.32
C PRO A 242 -9.16 -18.22 -1.57
N ILE A 243 -7.86 -18.01 -1.45
CA ILE A 243 -6.97 -17.77 -2.60
C ILE A 243 -5.97 -18.92 -2.74
N ASN A 244 -5.53 -19.18 -3.98
CA ASN A 244 -4.47 -20.14 -4.27
C ASN A 244 -3.17 -19.39 -4.62
N THR A 245 -2.08 -19.76 -3.97
CA THR A 245 -0.75 -19.15 -4.11
C THR A 245 0.25 -20.04 -4.85
N THR A 246 -0.17 -21.22 -5.30
CA THR A 246 0.70 -22.13 -6.05
C THR A 246 1.01 -21.54 -7.43
N PRO A 247 2.29 -21.44 -7.83
CA PRO A 247 2.66 -21.02 -9.18
C PRO A 247 2.01 -21.85 -10.27
N PHE A 248 1.81 -21.24 -11.44
CA PHE A 248 1.14 -21.83 -12.58
C PHE A 248 1.81 -21.43 -13.89
N PHE A 249 1.56 -22.17 -14.98
CA PHE A 249 2.05 -21.78 -16.31
C PHE A 249 1.28 -20.57 -16.83
N PHE A 250 1.97 -19.62 -17.45
CA PHE A 250 1.36 -18.40 -17.98
C PHE A 250 0.06 -18.67 -18.75
N GLY A 251 -0.98 -17.87 -18.45
CA GLY A 251 -2.31 -18.02 -19.04
C GLY A 251 -3.12 -19.23 -18.55
N LYS A 252 -2.63 -20.00 -17.56
CA LYS A 252 -3.32 -21.18 -17.00
C LYS A 252 -3.44 -21.12 -15.47
N PRO A 253 -4.12 -20.12 -14.89
CA PRO A 253 -4.27 -19.98 -13.44
C PRO A 253 -4.92 -21.21 -12.77
N ASP A 254 -5.75 -21.97 -13.50
CA ASP A 254 -6.41 -23.18 -12.99
C ASP A 254 -5.54 -24.46 -13.07
N ALA A 255 -4.32 -24.35 -13.57
CA ALA A 255 -3.37 -25.46 -13.69
C ALA A 255 -2.11 -25.21 -12.82
N PRO A 256 -2.24 -25.25 -11.48
CA PRO A 256 -1.13 -25.05 -10.58
C PRO A 256 -0.10 -26.16 -10.72
N VAL A 257 1.17 -25.80 -10.50
CA VAL A 257 2.30 -26.68 -10.71
C VAL A 257 2.66 -27.41 -9.40
N PRO A 258 2.45 -28.74 -9.28
CA PRO A 258 2.51 -29.42 -7.98
C PRO A 258 3.89 -29.48 -7.33
N PHE A 259 4.99 -29.27 -8.07
CA PHE A 259 6.33 -29.39 -7.51
C PHE A 259 6.63 -28.33 -6.44
N PHE A 260 5.92 -27.19 -6.44
CA PHE A 260 6.05 -26.14 -5.43
C PHE A 260 5.46 -26.55 -4.07
N ASN A 261 4.66 -27.62 -4.01
CA ASN A 261 3.93 -28.02 -2.80
C ASN A 261 4.84 -28.32 -1.60
N LYS A 262 6.08 -28.78 -1.82
CA LYS A 262 7.03 -29.05 -0.74
C LYS A 262 7.42 -27.77 0.01
N SER A 263 7.75 -26.70 -0.71
CA SER A 263 8.03 -25.38 -0.11
C SER A 263 6.80 -24.79 0.58
N MET A 264 5.60 -25.19 0.14
CA MET A 264 4.32 -24.76 0.73
C MET A 264 3.87 -25.58 1.94
N ASP A 265 4.65 -26.57 2.38
CA ASP A 265 4.37 -27.37 3.57
C ASP A 265 5.20 -26.89 4.77
N ALA A 266 4.54 -26.33 5.78
CA ALA A 266 5.20 -25.85 6.98
C ALA A 266 5.79 -26.97 7.86
N THR A 267 5.40 -28.23 7.64
CA THR A 267 5.99 -29.38 8.33
C THR A 267 7.29 -29.84 7.69
N PHE A 268 7.52 -29.44 6.43
CA PHE A 268 8.74 -29.77 5.71
C PHE A 268 9.84 -28.75 6.02
N GLN A 269 10.85 -29.20 6.77
CA GLN A 269 11.88 -28.31 7.34
C GLN A 269 13.05 -28.03 6.38
N ASN A 270 13.26 -28.83 5.35
CA ASN A 270 14.36 -28.67 4.39
C ASN A 270 13.88 -28.09 3.05
N ALA A 271 12.96 -27.12 3.10
CA ALA A 271 12.39 -26.53 1.90
C ALA A 271 13.26 -25.39 1.33
N PHE A 272 13.13 -25.11 0.03
CA PHE A 272 13.60 -23.85 -0.56
C PHE A 272 12.66 -22.72 -0.15
N ARG A 273 12.75 -22.30 1.12
CA ARG A 273 11.88 -21.31 1.76
C ARG A 273 12.59 -20.52 2.85
N ILE A 274 12.26 -19.25 3.01
CA ILE A 274 12.74 -18.40 4.11
C ILE A 274 11.51 -17.86 4.88
N PRO A 275 11.39 -18.09 6.20
CA PRO A 275 12.23 -18.97 7.01
C PRO A 275 12.12 -20.44 6.60
N GLN A 276 13.24 -21.15 6.68
CA GLN A 276 13.32 -22.54 6.25
C GLN A 276 12.59 -23.47 7.23
N ASN A 277 12.97 -23.40 8.52
CA ASN A 277 12.31 -24.12 9.60
C ASN A 277 11.10 -23.33 10.11
N LEU A 278 9.91 -23.93 10.01
CA LEU A 278 8.65 -23.32 10.45
C LEU A 278 8.04 -23.95 11.71
N GLU A 279 8.76 -24.81 12.43
CA GLU A 279 8.23 -25.52 13.61
C GLU A 279 7.60 -24.58 14.65
N LEU A 280 8.33 -23.54 15.08
CA LEU A 280 7.83 -22.57 16.06
C LEU A 280 6.66 -21.75 15.51
N PHE A 281 6.71 -21.36 14.23
CA PHE A 281 5.62 -20.62 13.60
C PHE A 281 4.35 -21.46 13.51
N ASN A 282 4.48 -22.72 13.12
CA ASN A 282 3.36 -23.64 13.00
C ASN A 282 2.75 -23.94 14.37
N LYS A 283 3.58 -24.12 15.40
CA LYS A 283 3.14 -24.27 16.80
C LYS A 283 2.38 -23.04 17.30
N ASN A 284 2.81 -21.84 16.92
CA ASN A 284 2.16 -20.57 17.30
C ASN A 284 0.96 -20.21 16.41
N GLY A 285 0.74 -20.93 15.31
CA GLY A 285 -0.30 -20.62 14.33
C GLY A 285 -0.02 -19.37 13.48
N THR A 286 1.21 -18.85 13.48
CA THR A 286 1.58 -17.59 12.79
C THR A 286 1.94 -17.81 11.32
N ILE A 287 2.61 -18.92 11.00
CA ILE A 287 2.83 -19.40 9.63
C ILE A 287 2.58 -20.91 9.62
N THR A 288 1.53 -21.34 8.91
CA THR A 288 1.09 -22.74 8.81
C THR A 288 0.92 -23.13 7.34
N SER A 289 0.89 -24.42 7.02
CA SER A 289 0.60 -24.88 5.65
C SER A 289 -0.74 -24.35 5.11
N ALA A 290 -1.72 -24.12 5.99
CA ALA A 290 -2.99 -23.52 5.62
C ALA A 290 -2.85 -22.04 5.23
N ILE A 291 -2.08 -21.26 5.99
CA ILE A 291 -1.77 -19.85 5.66
C ILE A 291 -0.94 -19.75 4.39
N ILE A 292 0.04 -20.63 4.17
CA ILE A 292 0.90 -20.57 2.98
C ILE A 292 0.08 -20.83 1.71
N LYS A 293 -0.81 -21.84 1.74
CA LYS A 293 -1.65 -22.20 0.61
C LYS A 293 -2.82 -21.25 0.39
N ASP A 294 -3.29 -20.61 1.46
CA ASP A 294 -4.35 -19.61 1.43
C ASP A 294 -4.07 -18.51 2.49
N PRO A 295 -3.36 -17.44 2.11
CA PRO A 295 -3.08 -16.30 2.99
C PRO A 295 -4.34 -15.60 3.51
N HIS A 296 -5.50 -15.76 2.86
CA HIS A 296 -6.75 -15.21 3.40
C HIS A 296 -7.16 -15.84 4.74
N ASN A 297 -6.57 -16.97 5.14
CA ASN A 297 -6.69 -17.44 6.53
C ASN A 297 -6.25 -16.38 7.54
N VAL A 298 -5.23 -15.57 7.25
CA VAL A 298 -4.78 -14.48 8.15
C VAL A 298 -5.90 -13.45 8.35
N LEU A 299 -6.57 -13.06 7.27
CA LEU A 299 -7.69 -12.11 7.31
C LEU A 299 -8.89 -12.71 8.05
N ARG A 300 -9.25 -13.96 7.74
CA ARG A 300 -10.35 -14.68 8.39
C ARG A 300 -10.11 -14.86 9.89
N ASN A 301 -8.88 -15.16 10.29
CA ASN A 301 -8.50 -15.26 11.70
C ASN A 301 -8.59 -13.91 12.41
N ALA A 302 -8.22 -12.80 11.75
CA ALA A 302 -8.26 -11.47 12.34
C ALA A 302 -9.69 -11.03 12.69
N ILE A 303 -10.68 -11.37 11.85
CA ILE A 303 -12.09 -11.03 12.09
C ILE A 303 -12.87 -12.08 12.90
N HIS A 304 -12.23 -13.20 13.25
CA HIS A 304 -12.89 -14.27 13.98
C HIS A 304 -13.35 -13.79 15.37
N GLY A 305 -14.66 -13.84 15.61
CA GLY A 305 -15.27 -13.43 16.88
C GLY A 305 -15.47 -11.91 17.03
N GLN A 306 -15.18 -11.11 16.01
CA GLN A 306 -15.52 -9.69 16.00
C GLN A 306 -17.00 -9.47 15.68
N GLU A 307 -17.61 -8.45 16.29
CA GLU A 307 -18.95 -7.99 15.94
C GLU A 307 -18.88 -6.93 14.82
N ILE A 308 -18.77 -7.40 13.58
CA ILE A 308 -18.77 -6.54 12.39
C ILE A 308 -20.21 -6.21 12.01
N THR A 309 -20.54 -4.92 12.09
CA THR A 309 -21.89 -4.42 11.84
C THR A 309 -22.10 -4.00 10.39
N GLU A 310 -21.02 -3.63 9.71
CA GLU A 310 -21.04 -3.05 8.37
C GLU A 310 -19.74 -3.36 7.64
N THR A 311 -19.81 -3.81 6.38
CA THR A 311 -18.64 -4.01 5.51
C THR A 311 -18.91 -3.48 4.10
N VAL A 312 -18.09 -2.53 3.68
CA VAL A 312 -18.00 -2.04 2.30
C VAL A 312 -16.86 -2.79 1.61
N SER A 313 -17.15 -3.48 0.50
CA SER A 313 -16.14 -4.23 -0.25
C SER A 313 -16.01 -3.71 -1.67
N PHE A 314 -14.79 -3.62 -2.18
CA PHE A 314 -14.54 -3.34 -3.60
C PHE A 314 -13.22 -3.94 -4.06
N GLU A 315 -13.09 -4.13 -5.36
CA GLU A 315 -11.90 -4.69 -5.99
C GLU A 315 -11.37 -3.75 -7.07
N VAL A 316 -10.05 -3.65 -7.20
CA VAL A 316 -9.38 -2.99 -8.32
C VAL A 316 -8.36 -3.93 -8.95
N SER A 317 -8.17 -3.86 -10.26
CA SER A 317 -7.14 -4.65 -10.96
C SER A 317 -6.52 -3.92 -12.13
N THR A 318 -5.31 -4.33 -12.53
CA THR A 318 -4.60 -3.78 -13.69
C THR A 318 -4.91 -4.51 -15.00
N GLY A 319 -5.52 -5.70 -14.94
CA GLY A 319 -5.88 -6.47 -16.12
C GLY A 319 -7.09 -5.91 -16.86
N PRO A 320 -7.34 -6.35 -18.11
CA PRO A 320 -8.51 -5.96 -18.86
C PRO A 320 -9.74 -6.29 -18.00
N PRO A 321 -10.53 -5.29 -17.61
CA PRO A 321 -11.65 -5.54 -16.71
C PRO A 321 -12.59 -6.53 -17.37
N GLU A 322 -13.21 -7.39 -16.57
CA GLU A 322 -14.47 -8.03 -16.98
C GLU A 322 -15.32 -6.99 -17.70
N ALA A 323 -15.71 -7.22 -18.96
CA ALA A 323 -16.41 -6.42 -19.99
C ALA A 323 -17.07 -5.03 -19.70
N GLN A 324 -16.69 -4.30 -18.66
CA GLN A 324 -17.44 -3.23 -17.99
C GLN A 324 -16.59 -1.97 -17.78
N ILE A 325 -15.27 -2.10 -17.63
CA ILE A 325 -14.30 -0.98 -17.58
C ILE A 325 -13.23 -1.24 -18.64
N ASN A 326 -12.65 -0.20 -19.24
CA ASN A 326 -11.51 -0.31 -20.17
C ASN A 326 -10.27 0.38 -19.60
N GLY A 327 -9.09 0.00 -20.09
CA GLY A 327 -7.80 0.57 -19.69
C GLY A 327 -7.23 -0.05 -18.41
N GLY A 328 -6.27 0.63 -17.81
CA GLY A 328 -5.46 0.11 -16.70
C GLY A 328 -4.17 -0.53 -17.20
N GLY A 329 -3.38 -1.08 -16.28
CA GLY A 329 -2.18 -1.81 -16.65
C GLY A 329 -1.05 -1.64 -15.64
N THR A 330 0.07 -2.26 -15.99
CA THR A 330 1.35 -2.18 -15.30
C THR A 330 2.38 -1.57 -16.27
N ALA A 331 3.34 -0.84 -15.73
CA ALA A 331 4.49 -0.35 -16.47
C ALA A 331 5.74 -0.73 -15.68
N ASN A 332 6.57 -1.59 -16.27
CA ASN A 332 7.77 -2.12 -15.66
C ASN A 332 9.01 -1.35 -16.15
N ILE A 333 10.08 -1.35 -15.34
CA ILE A 333 11.42 -0.98 -15.81
C ILE A 333 12.01 -2.11 -16.66
N SER A 334 12.93 -1.76 -17.56
CA SER A 334 13.58 -2.70 -18.48
C SER A 334 14.20 -3.93 -17.78
N PHE A 335 14.73 -3.79 -16.56
CA PHE A 335 15.28 -4.92 -15.82
C PHE A 335 14.25 -6.03 -15.57
N LEU A 336 13.00 -5.66 -15.26
CA LEU A 336 11.94 -6.62 -14.98
C LEU A 336 11.47 -7.33 -16.25
N ASP A 337 11.41 -6.60 -17.37
CA ASP A 337 10.97 -7.12 -18.67
C ASP A 337 11.97 -8.11 -19.29
N GLY A 338 13.24 -8.04 -18.89
CA GLY A 338 14.28 -8.96 -19.35
C GLY A 338 15.09 -8.42 -20.54
N GLU A 339 15.88 -9.30 -21.14
CA GLU A 339 16.88 -8.93 -22.18
C GLU A 339 16.25 -8.55 -23.52
N GLU A 340 15.08 -9.09 -23.83
CA GLU A 340 14.47 -8.97 -25.15
C GLU A 340 13.48 -7.78 -25.19
N PRO A 341 13.58 -6.90 -26.21
CA PRO A 341 12.66 -5.78 -26.34
C PRO A 341 11.23 -6.27 -26.57
N ILE A 342 10.27 -5.67 -25.86
CA ILE A 342 8.85 -5.97 -26.02
C ILE A 342 8.41 -5.58 -27.44
N GLY A 343 8.20 -6.57 -28.30
CA GLY A 343 7.36 -6.39 -29.48
C GLY A 343 5.90 -6.22 -29.06
N ALA A 344 5.13 -5.37 -29.76
CA ALA A 344 3.75 -4.99 -29.39
C ALA A 344 2.75 -6.16 -29.15
N ASN A 345 3.11 -7.40 -29.52
CA ASN A 345 2.27 -8.60 -29.41
C ASN A 345 2.89 -9.74 -28.57
N GLN A 346 3.99 -9.50 -27.84
CA GLN A 346 4.64 -10.52 -27.01
C GLN A 346 4.37 -10.25 -25.53
N ILE A 347 3.29 -10.85 -25.01
CA ILE A 347 2.92 -10.79 -23.61
C ILE A 347 2.86 -12.25 -23.08
N PRO A 348 3.71 -12.63 -22.12
CA PRO A 348 4.78 -11.83 -21.51
C PRO A 348 5.94 -11.65 -22.51
N PRO A 349 6.87 -10.72 -22.25
CA PRO A 349 8.13 -10.66 -23.00
C PRO A 349 8.86 -12.01 -22.93
N PRO A 350 9.70 -12.36 -23.93
CA PRO A 350 10.54 -13.54 -23.84
C PRO A 350 11.61 -13.36 -22.76
N ASN A 351 11.83 -14.40 -21.96
CA ASN A 351 12.82 -14.42 -20.87
C ASN A 351 12.62 -13.30 -19.82
N PRO A 352 11.41 -13.11 -19.25
CA PRO A 352 11.21 -12.09 -18.23
C PRO A 352 11.99 -12.46 -16.97
N ASN A 353 12.50 -11.43 -16.28
CA ASN A 353 13.02 -11.58 -14.93
C ASN A 353 11.83 -11.65 -13.98
N ALA A 354 11.30 -10.50 -13.57
CA ALA A 354 10.14 -10.38 -12.67
C ALA A 354 9.13 -9.42 -13.29
N ASN A 355 8.68 -9.73 -14.51
CA ASN A 355 7.73 -8.91 -15.23
C ASN A 355 6.37 -8.95 -14.50
N VAL A 356 5.88 -7.79 -14.06
CA VAL A 356 4.54 -7.67 -13.49
C VAL A 356 3.53 -7.56 -14.62
N ASP A 357 2.72 -8.58 -14.80
CA ASP A 357 1.67 -8.63 -15.82
C ASP A 357 0.31 -8.20 -15.25
N PHE A 358 0.03 -8.60 -14.01
CA PHE A 358 -1.28 -8.38 -13.41
C PHE A 358 -1.17 -8.12 -11.90
N MET A 359 -1.98 -7.17 -11.43
CA MET A 359 -2.23 -6.96 -10.02
C MET A 359 -3.74 -6.87 -9.79
N LYS A 360 -4.18 -7.42 -8.67
CA LYS A 360 -5.54 -7.26 -8.14
C LYS A 360 -5.50 -6.97 -6.65
N SER A 361 -6.36 -6.07 -6.18
CA SER A 361 -6.56 -5.82 -4.76
C SER A 361 -8.04 -5.80 -4.40
N THR A 362 -8.40 -6.49 -3.33
CA THR A 362 -9.72 -6.40 -2.71
C THR A 362 -9.58 -5.69 -1.36
N PHE A 363 -10.46 -4.72 -1.11
CA PHE A 363 -10.55 -3.98 0.14
C PHE A 363 -11.87 -4.28 0.84
N TRP A 364 -11.83 -4.42 2.17
CA TRP A 364 -12.97 -4.50 3.06
C TRP A 364 -12.84 -3.39 4.11
N ILE A 365 -13.74 -2.42 4.08
CA ILE A 365 -13.83 -1.34 5.06
C ILE A 365 -14.95 -1.69 6.03
N GLU A 366 -14.62 -1.89 7.30
CA GLU A 366 -15.49 -2.54 8.27
C GLU A 366 -15.79 -1.62 9.46
N LYS A 367 -17.05 -1.57 9.89
CA LYS A 367 -17.44 -1.01 11.19
C LYS A 367 -17.57 -2.14 12.19
N VAL A 368 -16.83 -2.02 13.29
CA VAL A 368 -16.72 -3.07 14.31
C VAL A 368 -17.15 -2.52 15.66
N ASN A 369 -17.98 -3.28 16.37
CA ASN A 369 -18.32 -3.00 17.76
C ASN A 369 -17.24 -3.58 18.67
N TYR A 370 -16.52 -2.71 19.39
CA TYR A 370 -15.48 -3.09 20.33
C TYR A 370 -15.99 -2.99 21.76
N GLN A 371 -15.68 -4.00 22.58
CA GLN A 371 -15.95 -3.97 24.02
C GLN A 371 -14.78 -3.27 24.73
N VAL A 372 -15.06 -2.20 25.46
CA VAL A 372 -14.05 -1.39 26.17
C VAL A 372 -14.39 -1.32 27.65
N HIS A 373 -13.45 -1.68 28.52
CA HIS A 373 -13.63 -1.60 29.96
C HIS A 373 -13.33 -0.18 30.50
N VAL A 374 -14.29 0.37 31.22
CA VAL A 374 -14.20 1.69 31.89
C VAL A 374 -14.28 1.48 33.39
N LYS A 375 -13.23 1.87 34.11
CA LYS A 375 -13.19 1.77 35.58
C LYS A 375 -14.09 2.81 36.24
N ALA A 376 -14.59 2.47 37.42
CA ALA A 376 -15.36 3.36 38.28
C ALA A 376 -14.58 4.65 38.59
N GLN A 377 -15.27 5.78 38.50
CA GLN A 377 -14.76 7.11 38.81
C GLN A 377 -15.91 8.07 39.11
N ASN A 378 -15.70 9.00 40.04
CA ASN A 378 -16.76 9.88 40.55
C ASN A 378 -16.84 11.24 39.84
N VAL A 379 -16.04 11.43 38.79
CA VAL A 379 -15.95 12.67 38.03
C VAL A 379 -15.92 12.37 36.54
N GLN A 380 -16.39 13.32 35.74
CA GLN A 380 -16.18 13.28 34.29
C GLN A 380 -14.69 13.31 33.96
N SER A 381 -14.28 12.42 33.08
CA SER A 381 -12.92 12.38 32.54
C SER A 381 -12.95 11.89 31.10
N THR A 382 -11.84 12.11 30.38
CA THR A 382 -11.60 11.49 29.09
C THR A 382 -10.44 10.51 29.23
N LEU A 383 -10.71 9.23 29.00
CA LEU A 383 -9.77 8.14 29.18
C LEU A 383 -9.28 7.63 27.82
N LYS A 384 -7.97 7.36 27.71
CA LYS A 384 -7.41 6.67 26.55
C LYS A 384 -7.46 5.16 26.82
N LEU A 385 -8.34 4.45 26.13
CA LEU A 385 -8.66 3.04 26.39
C LEU A 385 -8.52 2.19 25.11
N SER A 386 -8.14 0.94 25.29
CA SER A 386 -8.12 -0.07 24.21
C SER A 386 -9.20 -1.12 24.48
N PRO A 387 -9.74 -1.77 23.43
CA PRO A 387 -10.67 -2.87 23.57
C PRO A 387 -10.12 -4.04 24.41
N ASP A 388 -11.02 -4.68 25.16
CA ASP A 388 -10.76 -5.98 25.75
C ASP A 388 -10.77 -7.02 24.64
N MET A 389 -9.60 -7.52 24.27
CA MET A 389 -9.52 -8.63 23.34
C MET A 389 -9.55 -9.96 24.10
N SER A 390 -10.19 -10.97 23.50
CA SER A 390 -9.97 -12.35 23.93
C SER A 390 -8.46 -12.68 23.85
N LYS A 391 -7.99 -13.74 24.50
CA LYS A 391 -6.54 -14.06 24.54
C LYS A 391 -5.93 -14.51 23.20
N SER A 392 -6.66 -14.39 22.07
CA SER A 392 -6.34 -15.06 20.80
C SER A 392 -6.40 -14.25 19.49
N PRO A 393 -6.72 -12.94 19.41
CA PRO A 393 -6.74 -12.28 18.11
C PRO A 393 -5.33 -11.86 17.71
N THR A 394 -4.94 -12.28 16.51
CA THR A 394 -3.83 -11.72 15.73
C THR A 394 -4.19 -10.36 15.12
N ALA A 395 -5.39 -9.83 15.39
CA ALA A 395 -5.87 -8.57 14.84
C ALA A 395 -5.35 -7.38 15.66
N PRO A 396 -4.94 -6.29 15.00
CA PRO A 396 -4.63 -5.05 15.70
C PRO A 396 -5.92 -4.46 16.30
N THR A 397 -5.78 -3.68 17.37
CA THR A 397 -6.91 -2.99 18.01
C THR A 397 -6.76 -1.49 17.93
N PRO A 398 -7.86 -0.76 17.65
CA PRO A 398 -7.84 0.69 17.74
C PRO A 398 -7.73 1.13 19.20
N VAL A 399 -7.40 2.41 19.39
CA VAL A 399 -7.45 3.08 20.69
C VAL A 399 -8.58 4.10 20.66
N PHE A 400 -9.23 4.32 21.81
CA PHE A 400 -10.34 5.25 21.95
C PHE A 400 -10.05 6.32 23.01
N TYR A 401 -10.53 7.54 22.77
CA TYR A 401 -10.76 8.53 23.81
C TYR A 401 -12.22 8.44 24.27
N VAL A 402 -12.45 7.86 25.44
CA VAL A 402 -13.78 7.68 26.03
C VAL A 402 -14.04 8.78 27.04
N THR A 403 -14.97 9.68 26.77
CA THR A 403 -15.43 10.71 27.72
C THR A 403 -16.61 10.19 28.52
N THR A 404 -16.50 10.21 29.84
CA THR A 404 -17.54 9.74 30.76
C THR A 404 -18.59 10.82 31.07
N PRO A 405 -19.76 10.46 31.62
CA PRO A 405 -20.80 11.44 31.98
C PRO A 405 -20.33 12.42 33.08
N PRO A 406 -21.02 13.56 33.29
CA PRO A 406 -20.67 14.56 34.32
C PRO A 406 -20.38 13.99 35.72
N GLY A 407 -21.16 12.98 36.14
CA GLY A 407 -21.02 12.30 37.44
C GLY A 407 -20.02 11.14 37.45
N GLY A 408 -19.27 10.93 36.37
CA GLY A 408 -18.41 9.78 36.16
C GLY A 408 -19.19 8.48 35.93
N VAL A 409 -18.57 7.34 36.26
CA VAL A 409 -19.13 5.99 36.15
C VAL A 409 -19.06 5.35 37.54
N ARG A 410 -20.19 4.96 38.13
CA ARG A 410 -20.24 4.56 39.55
C ARG A 410 -19.61 3.20 39.86
N GLU A 411 -19.53 2.34 38.85
CA GLU A 411 -19.00 0.99 38.94
C GLU A 411 -18.25 0.63 37.65
N ASP A 412 -17.35 -0.33 37.74
CA ASP A 412 -16.62 -0.84 36.57
C ASP A 412 -17.62 -1.34 35.52
N THR A 413 -17.55 -0.78 34.31
CA THR A 413 -18.54 -1.01 33.25
C THR A 413 -17.83 -1.33 31.93
N THR A 414 -18.33 -2.32 31.20
CA THR A 414 -17.92 -2.56 29.81
C THR A 414 -18.92 -1.90 28.88
N ILE A 415 -18.42 -1.05 27.98
CA ILE A 415 -19.22 -0.34 26.98
C ILE A 415 -18.91 -0.89 25.58
N THR A 416 -19.88 -0.75 24.67
CA THR A 416 -19.68 -1.02 23.24
C THR A 416 -19.32 0.28 22.53
N VAL A 417 -18.16 0.30 21.88
CA VAL A 417 -17.64 1.45 21.15
C VAL A 417 -17.50 1.08 19.68
N PRO A 418 -18.20 1.75 18.75
CA PRO A 418 -18.04 1.51 17.33
C PRO A 418 -16.69 2.07 16.85
N GLY A 419 -15.92 1.28 16.13
CA GLY A 419 -14.69 1.67 15.46
C GLY A 419 -14.67 1.25 13.99
N ILE A 420 -13.59 1.62 13.30
CA ILE A 420 -13.37 1.26 11.90
C ILE A 420 -12.08 0.45 11.76
N GLN A 421 -12.07 -0.52 10.85
CA GLN A 421 -10.86 -1.19 10.40
C GLN A 421 -10.89 -1.38 8.88
N ILE A 422 -9.71 -1.64 8.30
CA ILE A 422 -9.55 -1.96 6.88
C ILE A 422 -8.83 -3.29 6.77
N GLN A 423 -9.42 -4.26 6.08
CA GLN A 423 -8.69 -5.40 5.55
C GLN A 423 -8.42 -5.22 4.07
N TYR A 424 -7.28 -5.71 3.60
CA TYR A 424 -7.04 -5.85 2.18
C TYR A 424 -6.32 -7.15 1.85
N SER A 425 -6.52 -7.60 0.61
CA SER A 425 -5.73 -8.63 -0.04
C SER A 425 -5.27 -8.11 -1.37
N GLN A 426 -3.98 -8.26 -1.67
CA GLN A 426 -3.37 -7.91 -2.94
C GLN A 426 -2.66 -9.13 -3.51
N THR A 427 -2.93 -9.44 -4.77
CA THR A 427 -2.21 -10.44 -5.55
C THR A 427 -1.50 -9.75 -6.70
N VAL A 428 -0.21 -10.01 -6.83
CA VAL A 428 0.63 -9.56 -7.95
C VAL A 428 1.16 -10.80 -8.65
N ASN A 429 0.87 -10.92 -9.94
CA ASN A 429 1.39 -12.00 -10.77
C ASN A 429 2.67 -11.54 -11.45
N LEU A 430 3.76 -12.20 -11.08
CA LEU A 430 5.08 -12.00 -11.67
C LEU A 430 5.41 -13.15 -12.61
N ASN A 431 5.90 -12.84 -13.79
CA ASN A 431 6.29 -13.81 -14.79
C ASN A 431 7.81 -14.02 -14.80
N PHE A 432 8.22 -15.28 -14.78
CA PHE A 432 9.62 -15.73 -14.74
C PHE A 432 9.88 -16.84 -15.78
N GLY A 433 11.10 -16.86 -16.34
CA GLY A 433 11.68 -18.05 -16.97
C GLY A 433 11.92 -17.97 -18.49
N PRO A 434 12.74 -18.89 -19.04
CA PRO A 434 13.22 -18.79 -20.41
C PRO A 434 12.20 -19.26 -21.48
N GLY A 435 12.39 -18.80 -22.72
CA GLY A 435 11.83 -19.40 -23.94
C GLY A 435 10.54 -18.78 -24.48
N GLY A 436 9.95 -17.80 -23.78
CA GLY A 436 8.70 -17.17 -24.21
C GLY A 436 7.48 -18.10 -24.19
N GLY A 437 6.28 -17.54 -24.23
CA GLY A 437 5.04 -18.30 -24.42
C GLY A 437 4.71 -19.27 -23.26
N PRO A 438 4.28 -20.53 -23.54
CA PRO A 438 3.61 -21.39 -22.56
C PRO A 438 4.52 -21.98 -21.47
N ASN A 439 5.84 -21.80 -21.57
CA ASN A 439 6.81 -22.29 -20.59
C ASN A 439 7.12 -21.27 -19.49
N ILE A 440 6.64 -20.03 -19.63
CA ILE A 440 6.77 -19.01 -18.60
C ILE A 440 5.93 -19.43 -17.40
N LEU A 441 6.50 -19.30 -16.20
CA LEU A 441 5.79 -19.50 -14.95
C LEU A 441 5.32 -18.16 -14.41
N THR A 442 4.06 -18.12 -14.01
CA THR A 442 3.48 -17.03 -13.23
C THR A 442 3.52 -17.40 -11.76
N TRP A 443 4.15 -16.55 -10.96
CA TRP A 443 4.25 -16.70 -9.52
C TRP A 443 3.33 -15.69 -8.84
N PRO A 444 2.29 -16.15 -8.12
CA PRO A 444 1.41 -15.28 -7.35
C PRO A 444 2.12 -14.79 -6.09
N HIS A 445 2.29 -13.49 -5.98
CA HIS A 445 2.74 -12.82 -4.76
C HIS A 445 1.52 -12.28 -4.05
N VAL A 446 1.34 -12.65 -2.79
CA VAL A 446 0.13 -12.30 -2.04
C VAL A 446 0.50 -11.54 -0.78
N SER A 447 -0.10 -10.37 -0.61
CA SER A 447 -0.01 -9.53 0.57
C SER A 447 -1.40 -9.37 1.18
N VAL A 448 -1.52 -9.62 2.47
CA VAL A 448 -2.77 -9.44 3.22
C VAL A 448 -2.50 -8.68 4.51
N ALA A 449 -3.38 -7.77 4.90
CA ALA A 449 -3.28 -7.10 6.19
C ALA A 449 -4.64 -6.71 6.76
N THR A 450 -4.68 -6.57 8.09
CA THR A 450 -5.76 -5.89 8.82
C THR A 450 -5.17 -4.66 9.47
N LEU A 451 -5.80 -3.50 9.29
CA LEU A 451 -5.30 -2.20 9.72
C LEU A 451 -6.39 -1.45 10.52
N VAL A 452 -5.98 -0.75 11.57
CA VAL A 452 -6.85 0.09 12.41
C VAL A 452 -6.30 1.51 12.47
N PRO A 453 -7.14 2.53 12.75
CA PRO A 453 -6.68 3.91 12.91
C PRO A 453 -5.58 4.03 13.96
N THR A 454 -4.53 4.78 13.65
CA THR A 454 -3.45 5.07 14.61
C THR A 454 -3.81 6.21 15.56
N THR A 455 -4.70 7.12 15.11
CA THR A 455 -5.23 8.19 15.95
C THR A 455 -6.38 7.65 16.79
N PRO A 456 -6.39 7.89 18.12
CA PRO A 456 -7.48 7.42 18.96
C PRO A 456 -8.83 8.01 18.54
N GLN A 457 -9.85 7.16 18.41
CA GLN A 457 -11.20 7.59 18.02
C GLN A 457 -11.97 8.08 19.25
N THR A 458 -12.72 9.18 19.13
CA THR A 458 -13.45 9.75 20.27
C THR A 458 -14.84 9.12 20.42
N PHE A 459 -15.18 8.74 21.65
CA PHE A 459 -16.50 8.24 22.03
C PHE A 459 -16.98 8.96 23.31
N LYS A 460 -18.25 9.39 23.33
CA LYS A 460 -18.86 9.97 24.52
C LYS A 460 -19.90 9.00 25.06
N MET A 461 -19.74 8.59 26.31
CA MET A 461 -20.76 7.83 27.01
C MET A 461 -22.00 8.71 27.21
N THR A 462 -23.16 8.16 26.86
CA THR A 462 -24.47 8.80 27.06
C THR A 462 -25.02 8.51 28.44
#